data_AF-A0A7V9NS70-F1
#
_entry.id   AF-A0A7V9NS70-F1
#
_cell.length_a   1.000
_cell.length_b   1.000
_cell.length_c   1.000
_cell.angle_alpha   90.00
_cell.angle_beta   90.00
_cell.angle_gamma   90.00
#
_symmetry.space_group_name_H-M   'P 1'
#
loop_
_entity.id
_entity.type
_entity.pdbx_description
1 polymer ?
#
loop_
_entity_poly.entity_id
_entity_poly.type
_entity_poly.pdbx_seq_one_letter_code
_entity_poly.pdbx_strand_id
1 'polypeptide(L)' 'MSRFKKGDKVLINEGDFKGEWGVIVDKDVIGDEITVALGKDNREIRTHEAHVNEVEDK' A
#
# COMPACT_ATOMS: atom_id res chain seq x y z
N MET A 1 10.65 -5.48 -11.87
CA MET A 1 10.51 -4.02 -11.68
C MET A 1 9.48 -3.83 -10.60
N SER A 2 9.84 -3.23 -9.47
CA SER A 2 8.88 -2.92 -8.41
C SER A 2 7.86 -1.91 -8.92
N ARG A 3 6.57 -2.25 -8.79
CA ARG A 3 5.47 -1.43 -9.28
C ARG A 3 5.24 -0.19 -8.41
N PHE A 4 5.67 -0.25 -7.15
CA PHE A 4 5.43 0.81 -6.17
C PHE A 4 6.72 1.28 -5.47
N LYS A 5 6.69 2.52 -4.97
CA LYS A 5 7.75 3.18 -4.20
C LYS A 5 7.24 3.72 -2.87
N LYS A 6 8.16 3.90 -1.92
CA LYS A 6 7.89 4.60 -0.66
C LYS A 6 7.43 6.03 -0.95
N GLY A 7 6.29 6.40 -0.38
CA GLY A 7 5.62 7.68 -0.61
C GLY A 7 4.46 7.60 -1.61
N ASP A 8 4.31 6.49 -2.33
CA ASP A 8 3.20 6.34 -3.27
C ASP A 8 1.87 6.12 -2.53
N LYS A 9 0.83 6.79 -3.01
CA LYS A 9 -0.54 6.58 -2.56
C LYS A 9 -1.11 5.34 -3.22
N VAL A 10 -1.65 4.45 -2.41
CA VAL A 10 -2.28 3.22 -2.86
C VAL A 10 -3.65 3.04 -2.22
N LEU A 11 -4.54 2.39 -2.95
CA LEU A 11 -5.86 1.97 -2.49
C LEU A 11 -5.84 0.46 -2.27
N ILE A 12 -6.23 0.04 -1.08
CA ILE A 12 -6.32 -1.39 -0.77
C ILE A 12 -7.56 -1.95 -1.46
N ASN A 13 -7.38 -2.98 -2.27
CA ASN A 13 -8.45 -3.58 -3.06
C ASN A 13 -8.94 -4.93 -2.49
N GLU A 14 -8.20 -5.49 -1.52
CA GLU A 14 -8.41 -6.83 -0.97
C GLU A 14 -8.08 -6.89 0.54
N GLY A 15 -8.66 -7.86 1.25
CA GLY A 15 -8.50 -8.06 2.69
C GLY A 15 -9.44 -7.21 3.56
N ASP A 16 -9.17 -7.19 4.87
CA ASP A 16 -10.00 -6.48 5.87
C ASP A 16 -10.02 -4.96 5.72
N PHE A 17 -9.03 -4.40 5.02
CA PHE A 17 -8.87 -2.97 4.79
C PHE A 17 -9.27 -2.55 3.36
N LYS A 18 -9.97 -3.42 2.62
CA LYS A 18 -10.45 -3.13 1.27
C LYS A 18 -11.27 -1.84 1.23
N GLY A 19 -10.90 -0.93 0.33
CA GLY A 19 -11.52 0.37 0.14
C GLY A 19 -10.87 1.50 0.94
N GLU A 20 -9.93 1.19 1.84
CA GLU A 20 -9.12 2.21 2.51
C GLU A 20 -7.95 2.64 1.62
N TRP A 21 -7.63 3.93 1.66
CA TRP A 21 -6.45 4.48 1.02
C TRP A 21 -5.31 4.58 2.04
N GLY A 22 -4.09 4.47 1.54
CA GLY A 22 -2.90 4.59 2.35
C GLY A 22 -1.69 5.01 1.55
N VAL A 23 -0.57 5.17 2.24
CA VAL A 23 0.71 5.56 1.66
C VAL A 23 1.73 4.49 1.98
N ILE A 24 2.53 4.09 0.99
CA ILE A 24 3.60 3.12 1.23
C ILE A 24 4.68 3.79 2.06
N VAL A 25 4.88 3.29 3.27
CA VAL A 25 5.90 3.79 4.19
C VAL A 25 7.14 2.91 4.22
N ASP A 26 7.00 1.65 3.84
CA ASP A 26 8.12 0.72 3.75
C ASP A 26 7.85 -0.35 2.69
N LYS A 27 8.93 -0.91 2.15
CA LYS A 27 8.86 -1.98 1.17
C LYS A 27 9.95 -3.00 1.47
N ASP A 28 9.56 -4.26 1.55
CA ASP A 28 10.52 -5.34 1.62
C ASP A 28 11.13 -5.57 0.23
N VAL A 29 12.46 -5.63 0.17
CA VAL A 29 13.20 -5.78 -1.11
C VAL A 29 13.31 -7.26 -1.51
N ILE A 30 13.09 -8.16 -0.55
CA ILE A 30 13.29 -9.60 -0.69
C ILE A 30 11.95 -10.31 -1.00
N GLY A 31 10.81 -9.61 -0.96
CA GLY A 31 9.49 -10.16 -1.30
C GLY A 31 8.51 -9.11 -1.83
N ASP A 32 7.31 -9.55 -2.19
CA ASP A 32 6.23 -8.68 -2.69
C ASP A 32 5.40 -8.07 -1.53
N GLU A 33 5.98 -7.97 -0.33
CA GLU A 33 5.35 -7.39 0.85
C GLU A 33 5.67 -5.90 0.97
N ILE A 34 4.65 -5.12 1.28
CA ILE A 34 4.73 -3.67 1.49
C ILE A 34 4.06 -3.29 2.80
N THR A 35 4.60 -2.25 3.43
CA THR A 35 3.98 -1.62 4.58
C THR A 35 3.26 -0.37 4.11
N VAL A 36 1.94 -0.35 4.31
CA VAL A 36 1.06 0.75 3.96
C VAL A 36 0.54 1.40 5.22
N ALA A 37 0.73 2.71 5.35
CA ALA A 37 0.10 3.52 6.39
C ALA A 37 -1.28 3.97 5.92
N LEU A 38 -2.32 3.49 6.58
CA LEU A 38 -3.71 3.87 6.30
C LEU A 38 -3.94 5.33 6.63
N GLY A 39 -4.54 6.07 5.70
CA GLY A 39 -4.75 7.51 5.84
C GLY A 39 -5.75 7.92 6.92
N LYS A 40 -6.67 7.02 7.28
CA LYS A 40 -7.75 7.29 8.24
C LYS A 40 -7.27 7.34 9.70
N ASP A 41 -6.40 6.41 10.08
CA ASP A 41 -5.98 6.21 11.48
C ASP A 41 -4.45 6.24 11.66
N ASN A 42 -3.68 6.55 10.60
CA ASN A 42 -2.22 6.39 10.55
C ASN A 42 -1.73 4.99 10.96
N ARG A 43 -2.59 3.98 10.81
CA ARG A 43 -2.26 2.61 11.15
C ARG A 43 -1.42 2.00 10.05
N GLU A 44 -0.24 1.49 10.41
CA GLU A 44 0.61 0.74 9.49
C GLU A 44 0.14 -0.71 9.41
N ILE A 45 -0.06 -1.18 8.19
CA ILE A 45 -0.40 -2.57 7.91
C ILE A 45 0.61 -3.15 6.93
N ARG A 46 0.88 -4.45 7.07
CA ARG A 46 1.65 -5.20 6.08
C ARG A 46 0.69 -5.92 5.15
N THR A 47 0.90 -5.75 3.85
CA THR A 47 0.09 -6.37 2.81
C THR A 47 0.95 -6.68 1.59
N HIS A 48 0.40 -7.38 0.61
CA HIS A 48 1.08 -7.65 -0.65
C HIS A 48 0.86 -6.54 -1.67
N GLU A 49 1.87 -6.29 -2.51
CA GLU A 49 1.76 -5.38 -3.66
C GLU A 49 0.59 -5.74 -4.60
N ALA A 50 0.21 -7.02 -4.65
CA ALA A 50 -0.91 -7.50 -5.45
C ALA A 50 -2.30 -7.09 -4.90
N HIS A 51 -2.39 -6.77 -3.60
CA HIS A 51 -3.66 -6.43 -2.92
C HIS A 51 -3.91 -4.92 -2.87
N VAL A 52 -3.08 -4.14 -3.55
CA VAL A 52 -3.19 -2.69 -3.61
C VAL A 52 -3.14 -2.21 -5.05
N ASN A 53 -3.86 -1.14 -5.33
CA ASN A 53 -3.84 -0.44 -6.59
C ASN A 53 -3.22 0.95 -6.41
N GLU A 54 -2.43 1.39 -7.38
CA GLU A 54 -1.91 2.75 -7.40
C GLU A 54 -3.07 3.74 -7.59
N VAL A 55 -3.06 4.82 -6.81
CA VAL A 55 -3.98 5.94 -7.02
C VAL A 55 -3.18 7.01 -7.75
N GLU A 56 -3.25 6.99 -9.07
CA GLU A 56 -2.68 8.05 -9.91
C GLU A 56 -3.53 9.32 -9.69
N ASP A 57 -2.94 10.33 -9.03
CA ASP A 57 -3.51 11.68 -8.93
C ASP A 57 -3.44 12.29 -10.35
N LYS A 58 -4.52 12.16 -11.13
CA LYS A 58 -4.64 12.73 -12.48
C LYS A 58 -4.80 14.24 -12.48
#